data_AF-A0A6L3MK46-F1
#
_entry.id   AF-A0A6L3MK46-F1
#
_cell.length_a   1.000
_cell.length_b   1.000
_cell.length_c   1.000
_cell.angle_alpha   90.00
_cell.angle_beta   90.00
_cell.angle_gamma   90.00
#
_symmetry.space_group_name_H-M   'P 1'
#
loop_
_entity.id
_entity.type
_entity.pdbx_description
1 polymer ?
#
loop_
_entity_poly.entity_id
_entity_poly.type
_entity_poly.pdbx_seq_one_letter_code
_entity_poly.pdbx_strand_id
1 'polypeptide(L)'
;LSGVAGSNVSLGGNALTLGGTASGAFGGVIGGTGGLTVAGTGIQTLTGSNTYTGGTTIAAGGTLQLGNGGTSGSVVGNVVDNGALIVNQSANVTLANVLSGTGSLTQAGSGQLTLTGTSTLSGPTTVAAGTLAVDGSLGQSTVTVQNGATLTGTGTVGGLVVQSGAFAAVSQPGAA
;
A
#
# COMPACT_ATOMS: atom_id res chain seq x y z
N LEU A 1 -7.29 13.05 9.52
CA LEU A 1 -6.43 14.23 9.30
C LEU A 1 -6.76 14.81 7.93
N SER A 2 -7.04 16.11 7.85
CA SER A 2 -7.29 16.79 6.57
C SER A 2 -6.28 17.91 6.36
N GLY A 3 -5.90 18.16 5.12
CA GLY A 3 -4.96 19.23 4.77
C GLY A 3 -4.62 19.24 3.29
N VAL A 4 -4.26 20.42 2.78
CA VAL A 4 -3.87 20.64 1.38
C VAL A 4 -2.36 20.53 1.20
N ALA A 5 -1.90 20.50 -0.06
CA ALA A 5 -0.48 20.58 -0.39
C ALA A 5 0.18 21.81 0.27
N GLY A 6 1.41 21.63 0.77
CA GLY A 6 2.13 22.64 1.54
C GLY A 6 1.84 22.64 3.06
N SER A 7 0.86 21.87 3.53
CA SER A 7 0.70 21.60 4.97
C SER A 7 1.87 20.75 5.48
N ASN A 8 2.28 20.96 6.74
CA ASN A 8 3.35 20.18 7.36
C ASN A 8 2.91 19.64 8.72
N VAL A 9 3.18 18.37 8.97
CA VAL A 9 3.08 17.73 10.28
C VAL A 9 4.47 17.26 10.68
N SER A 10 5.03 17.83 11.74
CA SER A 10 6.32 17.41 12.30
C SER A 10 6.07 16.54 13.52
N LEU A 11 6.42 15.26 13.42
CA LEU A 11 6.23 14.27 14.49
C LEU A 11 7.27 14.39 15.61
N GLY A 12 8.46 14.90 15.30
CA GLY A 12 9.63 14.65 16.14
C GLY A 12 9.81 13.15 16.33
N GLY A 13 9.94 12.67 17.57
CA GLY A 13 9.97 11.25 17.90
C GLY A 13 8.61 10.62 18.25
N ASN A 14 7.51 11.35 18.10
CA ASN A 14 6.19 10.90 18.57
C ASN A 14 5.41 10.16 17.49
N ALA A 15 4.60 9.16 17.88
CA ALA A 15 3.67 8.53 16.97
C ALA A 15 2.44 9.44 16.72
N LEU A 16 2.01 9.55 15.46
CA LEU A 16 0.74 10.16 15.08
C LEU A 16 -0.34 9.08 14.95
N THR A 17 -1.39 9.16 15.76
CA THR A 17 -2.56 8.27 15.65
C THR A 17 -3.73 8.97 14.96
N LEU A 18 -4.22 8.38 13.88
CA LEU A 18 -5.38 8.81 13.12
C LEU A 18 -6.57 7.91 13.45
N GLY A 19 -7.40 8.36 14.41
CA GLY A 19 -8.56 7.61 14.93
C GLY A 19 -9.93 8.03 14.37
N GLY A 20 -9.97 8.83 13.30
CA GLY A 20 -11.21 9.39 12.76
C GLY A 20 -12.10 8.35 12.05
N THR A 21 -13.42 8.44 12.23
CA THR A 21 -14.41 7.58 11.54
C THR A 21 -14.84 8.12 10.18
N ALA A 22 -14.66 9.43 9.95
CA ALA A 22 -14.88 10.05 8.64
C ALA A 22 -13.63 9.92 7.76
N SER A 23 -13.86 9.65 6.47
CA SER A 23 -12.78 9.65 5.47
C SER A 23 -12.22 11.06 5.27
N GLY A 24 -10.92 11.16 5.01
CA GLY A 24 -10.24 12.43 4.79
C GLY A 24 -8.96 12.29 3.97
N ALA A 25 -8.53 13.38 3.36
CA ALA A 25 -7.31 13.45 2.58
C ALA A 25 -6.33 14.45 3.19
N PHE A 26 -5.05 14.06 3.27
CA PHE A 26 -3.95 14.93 3.68
C PHE A 26 -2.92 15.00 2.55
N GLY A 27 -2.84 16.17 1.92
CA GLY A 27 -1.88 16.47 0.85
C GLY A 27 -0.58 17.10 1.33
N GLY A 28 -0.42 17.32 2.63
CA GLY A 28 0.81 17.83 3.23
C GLY A 28 1.89 16.78 3.43
N VAL A 29 3.04 17.21 3.95
CA VAL A 29 4.16 16.33 4.33
C VAL A 29 4.07 15.99 5.81
N ILE A 30 4.09 14.70 6.14
CA ILE A 30 4.33 14.20 7.49
C ILE A 30 5.82 13.85 7.59
N GLY A 31 6.55 14.46 8.52
CA GLY A 31 7.98 14.28 8.73
C GLY A 31 8.36 14.02 10.19
N GLY A 32 9.60 13.57 10.43
CA GLY A 32 10.13 13.27 11.77
C GLY A 32 10.54 11.79 11.93
N THR A 33 11.03 11.41 13.10
CA THR A 33 11.43 10.01 13.37
C THR A 33 10.31 9.14 13.94
N GLY A 34 9.21 9.76 14.35
CA GLY A 34 7.99 9.08 14.80
C GLY A 34 7.27 8.30 13.70
N GLY A 35 6.35 7.43 14.12
CA GLY A 35 5.54 6.58 13.24
C GLY A 35 4.11 7.08 13.01
N LEU A 36 3.38 6.38 12.15
CA LEU A 36 1.98 6.66 11.82
C LEU A 36 1.10 5.46 12.19
N THR A 37 0.04 5.68 12.97
CA THR A 37 -0.97 4.67 13.28
C THR A 37 -2.32 5.10 12.71
N VAL A 38 -2.91 4.30 11.82
CA VAL A 38 -4.27 4.51 11.30
C VAL A 38 -5.20 3.55 12.03
N ALA A 39 -5.99 4.09 12.97
CA ALA A 39 -6.86 3.31 13.85
C ALA A 39 -8.36 3.60 13.67
N GLY A 40 -8.70 4.64 12.92
CA GLY A 40 -10.08 5.00 12.62
C GLY A 40 -10.67 4.22 11.46
N THR A 41 -11.99 4.07 11.42
CA THR A 41 -12.71 3.32 10.39
C THR A 41 -12.92 4.09 9.08
N GLY A 42 -12.61 5.39 9.06
CA GLY A 42 -12.61 6.19 7.85
C GLY A 42 -11.37 5.90 6.98
N ILE A 43 -11.47 6.19 5.68
CA ILE A 43 -10.31 6.11 4.78
C ILE A 43 -9.44 7.34 5.01
N GLN A 44 -8.20 7.15 5.47
CA GLN A 44 -7.20 8.20 5.42
C GLN A 44 -6.45 8.12 4.09
N THR A 45 -6.62 9.14 3.25
CA THR A 45 -5.85 9.29 2.01
C THR A 45 -4.64 10.17 2.26
N LEU A 46 -3.45 9.73 1.83
CA LEU A 46 -2.22 10.53 1.82
C LEU A 46 -1.84 10.81 0.37
N THR A 47 -1.82 12.08 -0.01
CA THR A 47 -1.40 12.51 -1.36
C THR A 47 -0.08 13.28 -1.34
N GLY A 48 0.43 13.63 -0.15
CA GLY A 48 1.73 14.26 0.01
C GLY A 48 2.91 13.27 0.01
N SER A 49 4.11 13.80 -0.22
CA SER A 49 5.37 13.05 -0.13
C SER A 49 5.88 13.08 1.31
N ASN A 50 5.55 12.05 2.07
CA ASN A 50 5.92 11.94 3.47
C ASN A 50 7.40 11.61 3.66
N THR A 51 7.97 12.10 4.76
CA THR A 51 9.39 11.96 5.14
C THR A 51 9.60 11.40 6.55
N TYR A 52 8.52 10.98 7.22
CA TYR A 52 8.65 10.35 8.53
C TYR A 52 9.40 9.02 8.41
N THR A 53 10.23 8.64 9.38
CA THR A 53 11.02 7.40 9.30
C THR A 53 10.52 6.28 10.18
N GLY A 54 9.60 6.56 11.11
CA GLY A 54 8.95 5.52 11.90
C GLY A 54 8.06 4.62 11.05
N GLY A 55 7.73 3.44 11.59
CA GLY A 55 6.83 2.50 10.91
C GLY A 55 5.40 3.04 10.77
N THR A 56 4.65 2.41 9.88
CA THR A 56 3.22 2.65 9.68
C THR A 56 2.43 1.44 10.18
N THR A 57 1.44 1.66 11.04
CA THR A 57 0.52 0.62 11.50
C THR A 57 -0.89 0.95 11.02
N ILE A 58 -1.53 0.05 10.31
CA ILE A 58 -2.95 0.12 9.96
C ILE A 58 -3.66 -0.88 10.87
N ALA A 59 -4.46 -0.38 11.81
CA ALA A 59 -5.19 -1.23 12.74
C ALA A 59 -6.36 -1.93 12.02
N ALA A 60 -6.89 -2.97 12.66
CA ALA A 60 -8.08 -3.65 12.18
C ALA A 60 -9.25 -2.66 12.00
N GLY A 61 -9.92 -2.74 10.84
CA GLY A 61 -10.98 -1.81 10.44
C GLY A 61 -10.49 -0.46 9.92
N GLY A 62 -9.18 -0.16 10.01
CA GLY A 62 -8.59 1.04 9.42
C GLY A 62 -8.29 0.89 7.93
N THR A 63 -8.34 1.99 7.20
CA THR A 63 -7.95 2.03 5.79
C THR A 63 -7.00 3.19 5.52
N LEU A 64 -5.84 2.87 4.98
CA LEU A 64 -4.86 3.84 4.49
C LEU A 64 -4.81 3.78 2.97
N GLN A 65 -5.04 4.91 2.30
CA GLN A 65 -4.90 5.04 0.85
C GLN A 65 -3.71 5.95 0.51
N LEU A 66 -2.85 5.49 -0.39
CA LEU A 66 -1.74 6.26 -0.96
C LEU A 66 -2.14 6.75 -2.34
N GLY A 67 -2.18 8.07 -2.50
CA GLY A 67 -2.67 8.73 -3.70
C GLY A 67 -4.18 8.69 -3.84
N ASN A 68 -4.68 9.45 -4.81
CA ASN A 68 -6.10 9.59 -5.15
C ASN A 68 -6.30 9.55 -6.67
N GLY A 69 -5.51 8.75 -7.37
CA GLY A 69 -5.38 8.71 -8.83
C GLY A 69 -4.31 9.67 -9.38
N GLY A 70 -3.78 10.56 -8.53
CA GLY A 70 -2.61 11.39 -8.84
C GLY A 70 -1.28 10.61 -8.85
N THR A 71 -0.17 11.35 -8.93
CA THR A 71 1.19 10.80 -9.03
C THR A 71 1.95 10.82 -7.70
N SER A 72 1.26 11.10 -6.59
CA SER A 72 1.88 11.30 -5.28
C SER A 72 1.08 10.65 -4.16
N GLY A 73 1.78 10.38 -3.07
CA GLY A 73 1.29 9.65 -1.90
C GLY A 73 2.32 8.62 -1.51
N SER A 74 2.83 8.69 -0.27
CA SER A 74 3.88 7.77 0.17
C SER A 74 3.75 7.35 1.62
N VAL A 75 4.33 6.19 1.91
CA VAL A 75 4.75 5.74 3.24
C VAL A 75 6.25 5.45 3.14
N VAL A 76 6.96 5.54 4.27
CA VAL A 76 8.43 5.44 4.26
C VAL A 76 8.93 4.25 5.08
N GLY A 77 8.46 4.09 6.33
CA GLY A 77 8.82 2.96 7.18
C GLY A 77 8.05 1.67 6.86
N ASN A 78 8.47 0.55 7.44
CA ASN A 78 7.76 -0.73 7.32
C ASN A 78 6.29 -0.59 7.70
N VAL A 79 5.43 -1.37 7.03
CA VAL A 79 3.98 -1.30 7.21
C VAL A 79 3.49 -2.57 7.89
N VAL A 80 2.86 -2.41 9.05
CA VAL A 80 2.06 -3.44 9.70
C VAL A 80 0.60 -3.19 9.34
N ASP A 81 0.10 -3.93 8.37
CA ASP A 81 -1.28 -3.84 7.88
C ASP A 81 -2.17 -4.93 8.48
N ASN A 82 -3.08 -4.54 9.35
CA ASN A 82 -4.15 -5.39 9.88
C ASN A 82 -5.54 -4.94 9.40
N GLY A 83 -5.61 -3.95 8.52
CA GLY A 83 -6.83 -3.38 7.95
C GLY A 83 -6.79 -3.45 6.43
N ALA A 84 -6.70 -2.29 5.78
CA ALA A 84 -6.51 -2.21 4.35
C ALA A 84 -5.49 -1.12 3.96
N LEU A 85 -4.53 -1.50 3.13
CA LEU A 85 -3.67 -0.59 2.38
C LEU A 85 -4.11 -0.53 0.91
N ILE A 86 -4.44 0.67 0.44
CA ILE A 86 -4.80 0.91 -0.96
C ILE A 86 -3.73 1.80 -1.59
N VAL A 87 -3.21 1.40 -2.75
CA VAL A 87 -2.34 2.25 -3.58
C VAL A 87 -3.14 2.67 -4.80
N ASN A 88 -3.47 3.95 -4.89
CA ASN A 88 -4.21 4.55 -5.99
C ASN A 88 -3.39 5.68 -6.62
N GLN A 89 -2.35 5.30 -7.36
CA GLN A 89 -1.47 6.23 -8.06
C GLN A 89 -1.41 5.93 -9.56
N SER A 90 -1.39 6.98 -10.37
CA SER A 90 -1.19 6.88 -11.82
C SER A 90 0.30 6.81 -12.21
N ALA A 91 1.20 7.24 -11.32
CA ALA A 91 2.64 7.08 -11.48
C ALA A 91 3.11 5.67 -11.09
N ASN A 92 4.28 5.29 -11.58
CA ASN A 92 4.97 4.09 -11.12
C ASN A 92 5.60 4.34 -9.75
N VAL A 93 5.40 3.42 -8.81
CA VAL A 93 5.81 3.54 -7.41
C VAL A 93 6.49 2.27 -6.98
N THR A 94 7.66 2.40 -6.33
CA THR A 94 8.33 1.26 -5.69
C THR A 94 8.13 1.33 -4.18
N LEU A 95 7.65 0.25 -3.60
CA LEU A 95 7.56 0.06 -2.15
C LEU A 95 8.59 -1.01 -1.74
N ALA A 96 9.70 -0.55 -1.19
CA ALA A 96 10.76 -1.41 -0.64
C ALA A 96 10.46 -1.88 0.80
N ASN A 97 9.37 -1.37 1.37
CA ASN A 97 8.93 -1.60 2.73
C ASN A 97 8.54 -3.06 2.92
N VAL A 98 8.83 -3.62 4.10
CA VAL A 98 8.23 -4.89 4.50
C VAL A 98 6.76 -4.63 4.84
N LEU A 99 5.86 -5.31 4.12
CA LEU A 99 4.43 -5.38 4.45
C LEU A 99 4.19 -6.63 5.30
N SER A 100 3.61 -6.47 6.47
CA SER A 100 3.30 -7.56 7.40
C SER A 100 1.88 -7.41 7.96
N GLY A 101 1.37 -8.44 8.63
CA GLY A 101 0.04 -8.43 9.24
C GLY A 101 -1.01 -9.20 8.43
N THR A 102 -2.26 -9.10 8.86
CA THR A 102 -3.39 -9.89 8.30
C THR A 102 -4.33 -9.09 7.41
N GLY A 103 -4.02 -7.82 7.17
CA GLY A 103 -4.80 -6.89 6.36
C GLY A 103 -4.73 -7.19 4.86
N SER A 104 -5.34 -6.30 4.08
CA SER A 104 -5.43 -6.46 2.62
C SER A 104 -4.66 -5.37 1.87
N LEU A 105 -3.94 -5.76 0.83
CA LEU A 105 -3.31 -4.84 -0.11
C LEU A 105 -4.15 -4.72 -1.37
N THR A 106 -4.44 -3.50 -1.82
CA THR A 106 -5.09 -3.24 -3.11
C THR A 106 -4.27 -2.30 -3.97
N GLN A 107 -3.87 -2.75 -5.16
CA GLN A 107 -3.41 -1.88 -6.24
C GLN A 107 -4.64 -1.42 -7.05
N ALA A 108 -5.01 -0.15 -6.90
CA ALA A 108 -6.18 0.46 -7.52
C ALA A 108 -5.84 1.54 -8.54
N GLY A 109 -4.57 1.98 -8.59
CA GLY A 109 -4.11 3.00 -9.51
C GLY A 109 -3.84 2.45 -10.92
N SER A 110 -3.83 3.34 -11.92
CA SER A 110 -3.46 2.97 -13.29
C SER A 110 -1.96 2.76 -13.49
N GLY A 111 -1.12 3.22 -12.55
CA GLY A 111 0.33 3.05 -12.58
C GLY A 111 0.80 1.65 -12.18
N GLN A 112 2.11 1.44 -12.19
CA GLN A 112 2.74 0.23 -11.67
C GLN A 112 3.11 0.39 -10.20
N LEU A 113 2.71 -0.55 -9.34
CA LEU A 113 3.24 -0.72 -7.98
C LEU A 113 4.27 -1.84 -8.03
N THR A 114 5.53 -1.52 -7.72
CA THR A 114 6.61 -2.50 -7.62
C THR A 114 6.89 -2.78 -6.15
N LEU A 115 6.71 -4.03 -5.72
CA LEU A 115 7.05 -4.48 -4.38
C LEU A 115 8.39 -5.20 -4.42
N THR A 116 9.41 -4.64 -3.77
CA THR A 116 10.74 -5.25 -3.67
C THR A 116 11.02 -5.83 -2.28
N GLY A 117 10.21 -5.48 -1.27
CA GLY A 117 10.33 -6.02 0.08
C GLY A 117 9.91 -7.49 0.20
N THR A 118 10.52 -8.22 1.14
CA THR A 118 10.09 -9.56 1.54
C THR A 118 8.92 -9.47 2.51
N SER A 119 7.70 -9.44 1.99
CA SER A 119 6.48 -9.20 2.77
C SER A 119 5.94 -10.48 3.40
N THR A 120 5.46 -10.37 4.63
CA THR A 120 4.78 -11.43 5.39
C THR A 120 3.28 -11.18 5.54
N LEU A 121 2.72 -10.23 4.77
CA LEU A 121 1.28 -10.01 4.67
C LEU A 121 0.55 -11.32 4.34
N SER A 122 -0.36 -11.74 5.22
CA SER A 122 -1.10 -13.01 5.07
C SER A 122 -2.51 -12.82 4.51
N GLY A 123 -3.04 -11.59 4.53
CA GLY A 123 -4.34 -11.29 3.92
C GLY A 123 -4.23 -11.17 2.40
N PRO A 124 -5.36 -11.01 1.70
CA PRO A 124 -5.41 -11.03 0.24
C PRO A 124 -4.75 -9.79 -0.37
N THR A 125 -4.14 -9.98 -1.53
CA THR A 125 -3.68 -8.88 -2.39
C THR A 125 -4.57 -8.82 -3.62
N THR A 126 -5.12 -7.64 -3.93
CA THR A 126 -5.98 -7.42 -5.10
C THR A 126 -5.34 -6.44 -6.07
N VAL A 127 -5.22 -6.83 -7.33
CA VAL A 127 -4.85 -5.94 -8.43
C VAL A 127 -6.13 -5.56 -9.16
N ALA A 128 -6.70 -4.41 -8.77
CA ALA A 128 -7.96 -3.91 -9.30
C ALA A 128 -7.78 -3.09 -10.59
N ALA A 129 -6.62 -2.44 -10.76
CA ALA A 129 -6.25 -1.72 -11.97
C ALA A 129 -4.74 -1.67 -12.14
N GLY A 130 -4.27 -1.20 -13.30
CA GLY A 130 -2.85 -0.96 -13.56
C GLY A 130 -2.02 -2.23 -13.48
N THR A 131 -0.81 -2.10 -12.93
CA THR A 131 0.13 -3.22 -12.78
C THR A 131 0.60 -3.37 -11.33
N LEU A 132 0.66 -4.61 -10.85
CA LEU A 132 1.44 -5.00 -9.69
C LEU A 132 2.67 -5.78 -10.17
N ALA A 133 3.86 -5.29 -9.86
CA ALA A 133 5.13 -5.99 -10.06
C ALA A 133 5.62 -6.52 -8.70
N VAL A 134 5.73 -7.83 -8.55
CA VAL A 134 6.26 -8.46 -7.33
C VAL A 134 7.68 -8.91 -7.62
N ASP A 135 8.67 -8.15 -7.18
CA ASP A 135 10.11 -8.48 -7.32
C ASP A 135 10.71 -8.96 -5.99
N GLY A 136 10.01 -8.74 -4.88
CA GLY A 136 10.28 -9.31 -3.56
C GLY A 136 9.47 -10.58 -3.29
N SER A 137 8.74 -10.60 -2.17
CA SER A 137 7.87 -11.74 -1.80
C SER A 137 6.54 -11.28 -1.26
N LEU A 138 5.46 -11.89 -1.74
CA LEU A 138 4.11 -11.95 -1.17
C LEU A 138 3.75 -13.42 -0.86
N GLY A 139 4.73 -14.22 -0.42
CA GLY A 139 4.62 -15.67 -0.30
C GLY A 139 3.52 -16.21 0.63
N GLN A 140 2.92 -15.36 1.48
CA GLN A 140 1.79 -15.73 2.34
C GLN A 140 0.44 -15.17 1.87
N SER A 141 0.44 -14.37 0.80
CA SER A 141 -0.75 -13.68 0.28
C SER A 141 -1.21 -14.31 -1.02
N THR A 142 -2.51 -14.56 -1.15
CA THR A 142 -3.13 -14.87 -2.44
C THR A 142 -3.35 -13.57 -3.21
N VAL A 143 -2.78 -13.49 -4.41
CA VAL A 143 -2.95 -12.37 -5.35
C VAL A 143 -4.12 -12.64 -6.28
N THR A 144 -5.10 -11.74 -6.31
CA THR A 144 -6.21 -11.76 -7.26
C THR A 144 -6.05 -10.64 -8.28
N VAL A 145 -6.00 -10.97 -9.57
CA VAL A 145 -5.87 -10.00 -10.67
C VAL A 145 -7.23 -9.85 -11.36
N GLN A 146 -7.78 -8.64 -11.33
CA GLN A 146 -9.08 -8.31 -11.94
C GLN A 146 -8.96 -8.00 -13.43
N ASN A 147 -10.10 -7.96 -14.13
CA ASN A 147 -10.17 -7.67 -15.56
C ASN A 147 -9.40 -6.40 -15.94
N GLY A 148 -8.54 -6.47 -16.97
CA GLY A 148 -7.73 -5.35 -17.45
C GLY A 148 -6.52 -5.01 -16.58
N ALA A 149 -6.34 -5.65 -15.42
CA ALA A 149 -5.17 -5.46 -14.57
C ALA A 149 -4.06 -6.47 -14.89
N THR A 150 -2.84 -6.14 -14.48
CA THR A 150 -1.64 -6.93 -14.76
C THR A 150 -0.88 -7.29 -13.49
N LEU A 151 -0.48 -8.55 -13.36
CA LEU A 151 0.54 -8.99 -12.42
C LEU A 151 1.82 -9.35 -13.17
N THR A 152 2.97 -8.90 -12.69
CA THR A 152 4.30 -9.19 -13.24
C THR A 152 5.33 -9.32 -12.12
N GLY A 153 6.60 -9.47 -12.48
CA GLY A 153 7.75 -9.44 -11.56
C GLY A 153 8.44 -10.79 -11.43
N THR A 154 9.60 -10.77 -10.79
CA THR A 154 10.49 -11.96 -10.64
C THR A 154 10.39 -12.63 -9.27
N GLY A 155 9.57 -12.08 -8.37
CA GLY A 155 9.42 -12.50 -6.99
C GLY A 155 8.42 -13.64 -6.78
N THR A 156 8.03 -13.85 -5.53
CA THR A 156 7.12 -14.93 -5.14
C THR A 156 5.76 -14.41 -4.71
N VAL A 157 4.71 -15.18 -4.98
CA VAL A 157 3.33 -14.95 -4.50
C VAL A 157 2.79 -16.25 -3.88
N GLY A 158 2.05 -16.15 -2.77
CA GLY A 158 1.54 -17.31 -2.03
C GLY A 158 0.42 -18.07 -2.76
N GLY A 159 -0.30 -17.37 -3.63
CA GLY A 159 -1.29 -17.94 -4.53
C GLY A 159 -1.65 -16.92 -5.62
N LEU A 160 -2.23 -17.40 -6.71
CA LEU A 160 -2.63 -16.55 -7.84
C LEU A 160 -4.02 -16.93 -8.36
N VAL A 161 -4.89 -15.93 -8.45
CA VAL A 161 -6.21 -16.01 -9.08
C VAL A 161 -6.28 -14.93 -10.18
N VAL A 162 -6.56 -15.33 -11.42
CA VAL A 162 -6.60 -14.42 -12.58
C VAL A 162 -8.01 -14.43 -13.15
N GLN A 163 -8.68 -13.29 -13.15
CA GLN A 163 -10.02 -13.15 -13.74
C GLN A 163 -9.94 -13.09 -15.28
N SER A 164 -11.06 -13.35 -15.96
CA SER A 164 -11.13 -13.24 -17.42
C SER A 164 -10.68 -11.85 -17.89
N GLY A 165 -9.75 -11.80 -18.84
CA GLY A 165 -9.17 -10.56 -19.40
C GLY A 165 -8.16 -9.85 -18.49
N ALA A 166 -7.71 -10.49 -17.41
CA ALA A 166 -6.52 -10.09 -16.67
C ALA A 166 -5.25 -10.73 -17.25
N PHE A 167 -4.08 -10.13 -17.03
CA PHE A 167 -2.79 -10.69 -17.44
C PHE A 167 -1.91 -10.98 -16.22
N ALA A 168 -1.23 -12.13 -16.21
CA ALA A 168 -0.26 -12.47 -15.19
C ALA A 168 0.99 -13.13 -15.81
N ALA A 169 2.15 -12.51 -15.59
CA ALA A 169 3.45 -13.01 -16.00
C ALA A 169 4.42 -13.00 -14.82
N VAL A 170 4.21 -13.93 -13.88
CA VAL A 170 5.12 -14.15 -12.75
C VAL A 170 5.95 -15.40 -12.99
N SER A 171 7.25 -15.31 -12.76
CA SER A 171 8.12 -16.49 -12.72
C SER A 171 7.98 -17.16 -11.35
N GLN A 172 7.02 -18.07 -11.18
CA GLN A 172 6.95 -18.84 -9.94
C GLN A 172 8.05 -19.92 -9.92
N PRO A 173 8.87 -20.02 -8.87
CA PRO A 173 9.65 -21.23 -8.64
C PRO A 173 8.68 -22.42 -8.47
N GLY A 174 8.65 -23.34 -9.43
CA GLY A 174 7.85 -24.57 -9.35
C GLY A 174 6.62 -24.67 -10.26
N ALA A 175 6.38 -23.71 -11.15
CA ALA A 175 5.40 -23.87 -12.23
C ALA A 175 6.07 -24.52 -13.47
N ALA A 176 6.30 -25.83 -13.41
CA ALA A 176 6.65 -26.68 -14.55
C ALA A 176 5.93 -28.02 -14.44
#